data_AF-A0AAN0IWW0-F1
#
_entry.id   AF-A0AAN0IWW0-F1
#
_cell.length_a   1.000
_cell.length_b   1.000
_cell.length_c   1.000
_cell.angle_alpha   90.00
_cell.angle_beta   90.00
_cell.angle_gamma   90.00
#
_symmetry.space_group_name_H-M   'P 1'
#
loop_
_entity.id
_entity.type
_entity.pdbx_description
1 polymer ?
#
loop_
_entity_poly.entity_id
_entity_poly.type
_entity_poly.pdbx_seq_one_letter_code
_entity_poly.pdbx_strand_id
1 'polypeptide(L)'
;MSDVCIISPFRTQLNIIESKLKKVGLGELTLLPSYLIQGHEFQAVVLTTFEPLESDGTSSNPTKSLTNPQIFNTAVSRSKSFVVAVGDPFSLLKAEMQFPDRCWKHYLRICLENNTIFFPESYKQKQRDNLKKKLSTELLGIPVKAKSVDYITHSDQISPFLPSKTN
;
A
#
# COMPACT_ATOMS: atom_id res chain seq x y z
N MET A 1 2.44 21.43 22.49
CA MET A 1 3.07 20.56 21.47
C MET A 1 1.93 19.80 20.83
N SER A 2 1.75 19.88 19.51
CA SER A 2 0.71 19.09 18.84
C SER A 2 1.29 17.70 18.58
N ASP A 3 0.88 16.72 19.38
CA ASP A 3 1.60 15.44 19.40
C ASP A 3 1.27 14.55 18.21
N VAL A 4 0.00 14.51 17.76
CA VAL A 4 -0.41 13.66 16.64
C VAL A 4 -1.39 14.41 15.75
N CYS A 5 -1.17 14.35 14.43
CA CYS A 5 -2.15 14.82 13.45
C CYS A 5 -2.62 13.68 12.55
N ILE A 6 -3.94 13.60 12.34
CA ILE A 6 -4.54 12.73 11.33
C ILE A 6 -4.81 13.55 10.06
N ILE A 7 -4.27 13.09 8.94
CA ILE A 7 -4.31 13.77 7.65
C ILE A 7 -5.10 12.94 6.65
N SER A 8 -6.09 13.54 6.01
CA SER A 8 -6.87 12.91 4.94
C SER A 8 -7.07 13.89 3.79
N PRO A 9 -7.10 13.43 2.53
CA PRO A 9 -7.43 14.29 1.40
C PRO A 9 -8.88 14.79 1.40
N PHE A 10 -9.80 14.05 2.05
CA PHE A 10 -11.23 14.33 2.00
C PHE A 10 -11.81 14.68 3.38
N ARG A 11 -12.56 15.79 3.43
CA ARG A 11 -13.24 16.26 4.65
C ARG A 11 -14.27 15.26 5.15
N THR A 12 -14.98 14.59 4.24
CA THR A 12 -15.96 13.54 4.59
C THR A 12 -15.33 12.43 5.43
N GLN A 13 -14.12 11.98 5.05
CA GLN A 13 -13.37 10.99 5.81
C GLN A 13 -12.93 11.53 7.19
N LEU A 14 -12.48 12.78 7.27
CA LEU A 14 -12.14 13.41 8.55
C LEU A 14 -13.36 13.47 9.49
N ASN A 15 -14.52 13.85 9.00
CA ASN A 15 -15.75 13.93 9.81
C ASN A 15 -16.13 12.55 10.39
N ILE A 16 -15.97 11.48 9.60
CA ILE A 16 -16.21 10.10 10.07
C ILE A 16 -15.21 9.72 11.17
N ILE A 17 -13.94 10.03 10.97
CA ILE A 17 -12.88 9.74 11.95
C ILE A 17 -13.11 10.53 13.24
N GLU A 18 -13.38 11.83 13.13
CA GLU A 18 -13.66 12.70 14.27
C GLU A 18 -14.83 12.16 15.11
N SER A 19 -15.93 11.76 14.46
CA SER A 19 -17.09 11.17 15.14
C SER A 19 -16.74 9.88 15.88
N LYS A 20 -15.89 9.03 15.30
CA LYS A 20 -15.43 7.78 15.94
C LYS A 20 -14.48 8.06 17.11
N LEU A 21 -13.56 9.02 16.96
CA LEU A 21 -12.61 9.39 18.00
C LEU A 21 -13.31 10.00 19.22
N LYS A 22 -14.32 10.86 19.00
CA LYS A 22 -15.15 11.41 20.09
C LYS A 22 -15.78 10.31 20.95
N LYS A 23 -16.26 9.22 20.34
CA LYS A 23 -16.87 8.09 21.06
C LYS A 23 -15.90 7.31 21.96
N VAL A 24 -14.59 7.41 21.70
CA VAL A 24 -13.54 6.73 22.47
C VAL A 24 -12.70 7.70 23.30
N GLY A 25 -13.15 8.94 23.49
CA GLY A 25 -12.46 9.95 24.31
C GLY A 25 -11.24 10.60 23.65
N LEU A 26 -11.08 10.46 22.33
CA LEU A 26 -9.95 11.00 21.54
C LEU A 26 -10.36 12.17 20.63
N GLY A 27 -11.45 12.87 20.97
CA GLY A 27 -12.03 13.94 20.15
C GLY A 27 -11.14 15.17 19.95
N GLU A 28 -10.14 15.36 20.81
CA GLU A 28 -9.22 16.52 20.81
C GLU A 28 -8.02 16.33 19.86
N LEU A 29 -7.92 15.19 19.17
CA LEU A 29 -6.84 14.96 18.20
C LEU A 29 -6.95 15.95 17.03
N THR A 30 -5.79 16.43 16.55
CA THR A 30 -5.75 17.35 15.42
C THR A 30 -6.04 16.61 14.11
N LEU A 31 -7.09 17.03 13.40
CA LEU A 31 -7.46 16.50 12.10
C LEU A 31 -7.34 17.60 11.04
N LEU A 32 -6.49 17.38 10.03
CA LEU A 32 -6.27 18.35 8.95
C LEU A 32 -6.48 17.73 7.58
N PRO A 33 -7.13 18.45 6.65
CA PRO A 33 -7.11 18.02 5.27
C PRO A 33 -5.71 18.21 4.68
N SER A 34 -5.34 17.35 3.72
CA SER A 34 -4.01 17.38 3.08
C SER A 34 -3.61 18.77 2.55
N TYR A 35 -4.55 19.52 1.98
CA TYR A 35 -4.31 20.85 1.39
C TYR A 35 -4.15 21.99 2.42
N LEU A 36 -4.35 21.74 3.72
CA LEU A 36 -4.10 22.72 4.80
C LEU A 36 -2.88 22.39 5.65
N ILE A 37 -2.10 21.37 5.28
CA ILE A 37 -1.02 20.87 6.11
C ILE A 37 0.28 21.69 6.00
N GLN A 38 0.38 22.57 5.02
CA GLN A 38 1.55 23.42 4.84
C GLN A 38 1.78 24.31 6.07
N GLY A 39 3.04 24.51 6.45
CA GLY A 39 3.44 25.31 7.61
C GLY A 39 3.22 24.68 8.99
N HIS A 40 2.66 23.47 9.06
CA HIS A 40 2.48 22.74 10.31
C HIS A 40 3.63 21.77 10.59
N GLU A 41 3.80 21.40 11.86
CA GLU A 41 4.69 20.32 12.30
C GLU A 41 4.06 19.56 13.49
N PHE A 42 4.26 18.24 13.52
CA PHE A 42 3.70 17.34 14.54
C PHE A 42 4.73 16.31 14.98
N GLN A 43 4.58 15.74 16.18
CA GLN A 43 5.46 14.64 16.60
C GLN A 43 5.26 13.39 15.75
N ALA A 44 4.00 13.03 15.50
CA ALA A 44 3.63 11.99 14.56
C ALA A 44 2.50 12.44 13.63
N VAL A 45 2.45 11.83 12.46
CA VAL A 45 1.31 11.98 11.53
C VAL A 45 0.72 10.62 11.17
N VAL A 46 -0.60 10.59 11.05
CA VAL A 46 -1.36 9.44 10.58
C VAL A 46 -2.02 9.83 9.27
N LEU A 47 -1.57 9.24 8.17
CA LEU A 47 -2.12 9.45 6.84
C LEU A 47 -3.23 8.43 6.59
N THR A 48 -4.43 8.90 6.25
CA THR A 48 -5.50 8.03 5.76
C THR A 48 -5.44 8.01 4.24
N THR A 49 -5.22 6.85 3.64
CA THR A 49 -5.02 6.72 2.20
C THR A 49 -6.34 6.51 1.44
N PHE A 50 -7.46 6.88 2.06
CA PHE A 50 -8.78 6.79 1.42
C PHE A 50 -8.84 7.77 0.25
N GLU A 51 -9.14 7.23 -0.91
CA GLU A 51 -9.33 7.96 -2.16
C GLU A 51 -10.64 7.47 -2.78
N PRO A 52 -11.64 8.34 -3.01
CA PRO A 52 -12.72 8.04 -3.92
C PRO A 52 -12.11 7.89 -5.32
N LEU A 53 -12.23 6.68 -5.86
CA LEU A 53 -11.67 6.34 -7.16
C LEU A 53 -12.72 6.43 -8.27
N GLU A 54 -12.28 6.87 -9.43
CA GLU A 54 -13.04 6.77 -10.68
C GLU A 54 -13.08 5.31 -11.17
N SER A 55 -13.86 5.03 -12.22
CA SER A 55 -14.04 3.67 -12.75
C SER A 55 -12.74 3.03 -13.25
N ASP A 56 -11.79 3.85 -13.72
CA ASP A 56 -10.45 3.42 -14.11
C ASP A 56 -9.51 3.19 -12.91
N GLY A 57 -9.90 3.59 -11.70
CA GLY A 57 -9.14 3.48 -10.46
C GLY A 57 -8.23 4.66 -10.15
N THR A 58 -8.31 5.75 -10.91
CA THR A 58 -7.63 7.02 -10.62
C THR A 58 -8.35 7.78 -9.50
N SER A 59 -7.68 8.72 -8.83
CA SER A 59 -8.33 9.54 -7.80
C SER A 59 -9.28 10.54 -8.46
N SER A 60 -10.49 10.64 -7.92
CA SER A 60 -11.49 11.65 -8.30
C SER A 60 -11.04 13.10 -8.05
N ASN A 61 -10.01 13.32 -7.21
CA ASN A 61 -9.43 14.64 -6.97
C ASN A 61 -7.90 14.60 -6.88
N PRO A 62 -7.18 14.47 -8.00
CA PRO A 62 -5.73 14.36 -8.03
C PRO A 62 -4.99 15.55 -7.41
N THR A 63 -5.61 16.73 -7.39
CA THR A 63 -5.00 17.97 -6.84
C THR A 63 -5.04 18.07 -5.32
N LYS A 64 -5.78 17.19 -4.64
CA LYS A 64 -5.87 17.12 -3.17
C LYS A 64 -5.43 15.76 -2.64
N SER A 65 -5.38 14.77 -3.52
CA SER A 65 -5.02 13.40 -3.22
C SER A 65 -3.64 13.28 -2.58
N LEU A 66 -3.50 12.32 -1.67
CA LEU A 66 -2.19 11.94 -1.14
C LEU A 66 -1.35 11.17 -2.16
N THR A 67 -1.91 10.74 -3.30
CA THR A 67 -1.14 10.14 -4.39
C THR A 67 -0.37 11.19 -5.19
N ASN A 68 -0.73 12.47 -5.08
CA ASN A 68 0.04 13.57 -5.65
C ASN A 68 1.41 13.67 -4.96
N PRO A 69 2.53 13.59 -5.68
CA PRO A 69 3.87 13.59 -5.09
C PRO A 69 4.17 14.84 -4.22
N GLN A 70 3.68 16.02 -4.61
CA GLN A 70 3.91 17.25 -3.87
C GLN A 70 3.16 17.24 -2.52
N ILE A 71 1.93 16.73 -2.53
CA ILE A 71 1.09 16.61 -1.33
C ILE A 71 1.63 15.52 -0.42
N PHE A 72 2.03 14.38 -0.98
CA PHE A 72 2.70 13.30 -0.26
C PHE A 72 3.94 13.82 0.49
N ASN A 73 4.86 14.49 -0.22
CA ASN A 73 6.09 15.03 0.36
C ASN A 73 5.80 16.03 1.47
N THR A 74 4.81 16.91 1.24
CA THR A 74 4.39 17.88 2.25
C THR A 74 3.85 17.18 3.48
N ALA A 75 2.97 16.18 3.33
CA ALA A 75 2.35 15.46 4.45
C ALA A 75 3.34 14.63 5.27
N VAL A 76 4.23 13.88 4.61
CA VAL A 76 5.26 13.06 5.26
C VAL A 76 6.25 13.92 6.04
N SER A 77 6.68 15.05 5.47
CA SER A 77 7.64 15.97 6.09
C SER A 77 7.09 16.81 7.25
N ARG A 78 5.83 16.65 7.65
CA ARG A 78 5.29 17.30 8.86
C ARG A 78 5.59 16.52 10.13
N SER A 79 5.97 15.25 10.00
CA SER A 79 6.30 14.41 11.14
C SER A 79 7.75 14.63 11.57
N LYS A 80 7.95 14.78 12.88
CA LYS A 80 9.30 14.83 13.49
C LYS A 80 9.84 13.45 13.84
N SER A 81 8.97 12.47 14.11
CA SER A 81 9.38 11.19 14.68
C SER A 81 8.85 9.98 13.91
N PHE A 82 7.57 9.93 13.55
CA PHE A 82 6.98 8.74 12.90
C PHE A 82 5.79 9.05 11.99
N VAL A 83 5.64 8.28 10.90
CA VAL A 83 4.52 8.36 9.95
C VAL A 83 3.78 7.02 9.95
N VAL A 84 2.48 7.04 10.28
CA VAL A 84 1.58 5.89 10.08
C VAL A 84 0.81 6.14 8.79
N ALA A 85 0.70 5.15 7.90
CA ALA A 85 -0.27 5.18 6.80
C ALA A 85 -1.32 4.09 7.02
N VAL A 86 -2.60 4.45 6.89
CA VAL A 86 -3.74 3.55 7.12
C VAL A 86 -4.62 3.52 5.87
N GLY A 87 -4.75 2.33 5.28
CA GLY A 87 -5.68 2.06 4.20
C GLY A 87 -5.35 0.79 3.42
N ASP A 88 -5.99 0.62 2.27
CA ASP A 88 -5.76 -0.51 1.38
C ASP A 88 -4.57 -0.22 0.44
N PRO A 89 -3.44 -0.94 0.57
CA PRO A 89 -2.27 -0.70 -0.26
C PRO A 89 -2.53 -1.00 -1.74
N PHE A 90 -3.45 -1.91 -2.08
CA PHE A 90 -3.71 -2.27 -3.48
C PHE A 90 -4.48 -1.15 -4.21
N SER A 91 -5.55 -0.64 -3.60
CA SER A 91 -6.27 0.53 -4.13
C SER A 91 -5.36 1.76 -4.22
N LEU A 92 -4.47 1.94 -3.25
CA LEU A 92 -3.51 3.05 -3.24
C LEU A 92 -2.49 2.97 -4.37
N LEU A 93 -1.92 1.78 -4.61
CA LEU A 93 -0.99 1.56 -5.72
C LEU A 93 -1.66 1.75 -7.08
N LYS A 94 -2.94 1.38 -7.22
CA LYS A 94 -3.74 1.66 -8.42
C LYS A 94 -3.96 3.16 -8.61
N ALA A 95 -4.42 3.86 -7.57
CA ALA A 95 -4.70 5.28 -7.62
C ALA A 95 -3.46 6.14 -7.94
N GLU A 96 -2.29 5.70 -7.46
CA GLU A 96 -1.02 6.34 -7.78
C GLU A 96 -0.63 6.23 -9.26
N MET A 97 -1.27 5.34 -10.04
CA MET A 97 -0.95 5.18 -11.47
C MET A 97 -1.17 6.41 -12.33
N GLN A 98 -1.98 7.36 -11.86
CA GLN A 98 -2.16 8.64 -12.54
C GLN A 98 -0.91 9.55 -12.48
N PHE A 99 0.09 9.24 -11.64
CA PHE A 99 1.31 10.03 -11.48
C PHE A 99 2.57 9.22 -11.91
N PRO A 100 3.56 9.88 -12.53
CA PRO A 100 4.81 9.24 -12.91
C PRO A 100 5.67 8.88 -11.69
N ASP A 101 5.71 9.76 -10.69
CA ASP A 101 6.46 9.53 -9.46
C ASP A 101 5.65 8.64 -8.51
N ARG A 102 6.24 7.50 -8.13
CA ARG A 102 5.57 6.43 -7.37
C ARG A 102 5.95 6.46 -5.88
N CYS A 103 5.64 7.58 -5.23
CA CYS A 103 5.94 7.85 -3.81
C CYS A 103 5.42 6.76 -2.85
N TRP A 104 4.16 6.35 -2.96
CA TRP A 104 3.54 5.27 -2.18
C TRP A 104 4.14 3.91 -2.50
N LYS A 105 4.41 3.58 -3.77
CA LYS A 105 5.14 2.34 -4.10
C LYS A 105 6.50 2.31 -3.39
N HIS A 106 7.22 3.43 -3.38
CA HIS A 106 8.49 3.55 -2.69
C HIS A 106 8.34 3.46 -1.17
N TYR A 107 7.38 4.19 -0.59
CA TYR A 107 7.06 4.17 0.84
C TYR A 107 6.73 2.76 1.34
N LEU A 108 5.81 2.07 0.65
CA LEU A 108 5.42 0.70 0.99
C LEU A 108 6.58 -0.29 0.86
N ARG A 109 7.49 -0.08 -0.11
CA ARG A 109 8.70 -0.89 -0.24
C ARG A 109 9.62 -0.71 0.98
N ILE A 110 9.85 0.52 1.43
CA ILE A 110 10.62 0.78 2.67
C ILE A 110 9.94 0.09 3.86
N CYS A 111 8.61 0.21 3.99
CA CYS A 111 7.89 -0.46 5.07
C CYS A 111 8.02 -1.99 5.01
N LEU A 112 7.98 -2.58 3.81
CA LEU A 112 8.16 -4.01 3.62
C LEU A 112 9.56 -4.46 4.02
N GLU A 113 10.59 -3.76 3.55
CA GLU A 113 12.01 -4.03 3.84
C GLU A 113 12.31 -3.94 5.35
N ASN A 114 11.63 -3.04 6.06
CA ASN A 114 11.78 -2.83 7.50
C ASN A 114 10.78 -3.62 8.37
N ASN A 115 9.97 -4.50 7.77
CA ASN A 115 8.92 -5.27 8.47
C ASN A 115 7.91 -4.41 9.26
N THR A 116 7.57 -3.22 8.76
CA THR A 116 6.61 -2.29 9.40
C THR A 116 5.23 -2.27 8.73
N ILE A 117 4.91 -3.28 7.93
CA ILE A 117 3.56 -3.48 7.36
C ILE A 117 2.75 -4.38 8.28
N PHE A 118 1.61 -3.87 8.74
CA PHE A 118 0.67 -4.57 9.60
C PHE A 118 -0.68 -4.74 8.90
N PHE A 119 -1.25 -5.93 8.98
CA PHE A 119 -2.62 -6.21 8.56
C PHE A 119 -3.51 -6.37 9.80
N PRO A 120 -4.81 -6.03 9.75
CA PRO A 120 -5.70 -6.09 10.91
C PRO A 120 -5.69 -7.46 11.59
N GLU A 121 -5.70 -7.46 12.93
CA GLU A 121 -5.75 -8.70 13.71
C GLU A 121 -7.04 -9.50 13.53
N SER A 122 -8.10 -8.87 13.02
CA SER A 122 -9.33 -9.55 12.63
C SER A 122 -9.13 -10.53 11.46
N TYR A 123 -8.04 -10.43 10.70
CA TYR A 123 -7.70 -11.39 9.65
C TYR A 123 -6.92 -12.57 10.20
N LYS A 124 -7.27 -13.79 9.77
CA LYS A 124 -6.53 -15.01 10.13
C LYS A 124 -5.08 -14.91 9.63
N GLN A 125 -4.15 -15.54 10.34
CA GLN A 125 -2.71 -15.54 9.98
C GLN A 125 -2.47 -15.87 8.50
N LYS A 126 -3.08 -16.95 7.99
CA LYS A 126 -2.99 -17.35 6.58
C LYS A 126 -3.46 -16.24 5.60
N GLN A 127 -4.48 -15.46 5.97
CA GLN A 127 -4.93 -14.34 5.15
C GLN A 127 -3.89 -13.22 5.15
N ARG A 128 -3.33 -12.88 6.32
CA ARG A 128 -2.27 -11.87 6.44
C ARG A 128 -1.02 -12.26 5.65
N ASP A 129 -0.62 -13.53 5.71
CA ASP A 129 0.53 -14.05 4.96
C ASP A 129 0.31 -13.95 3.44
N ASN A 130 -0.90 -14.32 2.98
CA ASN A 130 -1.28 -14.20 1.58
C ASN A 130 -1.27 -12.74 1.12
N LEU A 131 -1.80 -11.82 1.93
CA LEU A 131 -1.80 -10.38 1.63
C LEU A 131 -0.37 -9.83 1.58
N LYS A 132 0.48 -10.18 2.54
CA LYS A 132 1.90 -9.77 2.56
C LYS A 132 2.60 -10.28 1.30
N LYS A 133 2.44 -11.56 0.94
CA LYS A 133 3.01 -12.16 -0.28
C LYS A 133 2.54 -11.46 -1.56
N LYS A 134 1.23 -11.17 -1.66
CA LYS A 134 0.65 -10.46 -2.80
C LYS A 134 1.24 -9.05 -2.92
N LEU A 135 1.30 -8.31 -1.80
CA LEU A 135 1.88 -6.97 -1.78
C LEU A 135 3.36 -6.98 -2.16
N SER A 136 4.16 -7.93 -1.64
CA SER A 136 5.57 -8.06 -2.01
C SER A 136 5.77 -8.30 -3.51
N THR A 137 4.91 -9.11 -4.12
CA THR A 137 4.90 -9.36 -5.57
C THR A 137 4.66 -8.07 -6.34
N GLU A 138 3.66 -7.29 -5.94
CA GLU A 138 3.26 -6.04 -6.60
C GLU A 138 4.34 -4.94 -6.49
N LEU A 139 5.02 -4.88 -5.34
CA LEU A 139 6.08 -3.90 -5.10
C LEU A 139 7.39 -4.26 -5.82
N LEU A 140 7.79 -5.54 -5.81
CA LEU A 140 9.08 -6.01 -6.33
C LEU A 140 9.02 -6.48 -7.79
N GLY A 141 7.83 -6.64 -8.38
CA GLY A 141 7.67 -7.14 -9.74
C GLY A 141 8.05 -8.62 -9.91
N ILE A 142 8.24 -9.37 -8.81
CA ILE A 142 8.52 -10.81 -8.85
C ILE A 142 7.18 -11.54 -8.99
N PRO A 143 6.88 -12.24 -10.10
CA PRO A 143 5.62 -12.94 -10.24
C PRO A 143 5.46 -14.02 -9.16
N VAL A 144 4.26 -14.10 -8.55
CA VAL A 144 3.86 -15.26 -7.74
C VAL A 144 3.92 -16.46 -8.68
N LYS A 145 4.84 -17.41 -8.46
CA LYS A 145 4.84 -18.69 -9.18
C LYS A 145 3.40 -19.23 -9.17
N ALA A 146 2.77 -19.25 -10.34
CA ALA A 146 1.54 -19.99 -10.56
C ALA A 146 1.80 -21.44 -10.17
N LYS A 147 0.82 -22.09 -9.53
CA LYS A 147 0.91 -23.51 -9.18
C LYS A 147 1.35 -24.28 -10.42
N SER A 148 2.49 -24.95 -10.32
CA SER A 148 2.97 -25.90 -11.33
C SER A 148 1.89 -26.94 -11.57
N VAL A 149 1.49 -27.08 -12.84
CA VAL A 149 0.75 -28.24 -13.33
C VAL A 149 1.70 -29.43 -13.22
N ASP A 150 1.26 -30.48 -12.53
CA ASP A 150 2.02 -31.71 -12.37
C ASP A 150 2.24 -32.36 -13.75
N TYR A 151 3.49 -32.43 -14.19
CA TYR A 151 3.86 -33.29 -15.31
C TYR A 151 3.94 -34.72 -14.79
N ILE A 152 3.00 -35.56 -15.23
CA ILE A 152 3.07 -37.01 -15.02
C ILE A 152 4.31 -37.51 -15.75
N THR A 153 5.29 -37.97 -14.99
CA THR A 153 6.39 -38.81 -15.46
C THR A 153 5.85 -40.18 -15.82
N HIS A 154 5.90 -40.55 -17.10
CA HIS A 154 5.99 -41.95 -17.50
C HIS A 154 7.42 -42.21 -17.99
N SER A 155 8.20 -42.86 -17.14
CA SER A 155 9.39 -43.59 -17.53
C SER A 155 9.02 -45.01 -17.97
N ASP A 156 9.93 -45.58 -18.75
CA ASP A 156 10.07 -46.97 -19.18
C ASP A 156 9.43 -47.28 -20.55
N GLN A 157 10.13 -47.82 -21.56
CA GLN A 157 11.08 -48.95 -21.52
C GLN A 157 12.08 -48.92 -22.70
N ILE A 158 13.36 -49.23 -22.39
CA ILE A 158 14.28 -50.18 -23.06
C ILE A 158 14.79 -49.91 -24.51
N SER A 159 16.11 -49.71 -24.64
CA SER A 159 17.00 -49.82 -25.83
C SER A 159 17.24 -51.30 -26.25
N PRO A 160 17.94 -51.72 -27.35
CA PRO A 160 19.01 -51.03 -28.10
C PRO A 160 19.09 -51.30 -29.64
N PHE A 161 19.98 -50.59 -30.36
CA PHE A 161 20.98 -51.10 -31.36
C PHE A 161 21.42 -50.00 -32.37
N LEU A 162 22.74 -49.84 -32.46
CA LEU A 162 23.61 -49.02 -33.35
C LEU A 162 23.52 -49.39 -34.86
N PRO A 163 24.32 -48.80 -35.79
CA PRO A 163 24.80 -47.42 -35.98
C PRO A 163 24.67 -46.90 -37.45
N SER A 164 25.12 -45.67 -37.66
CA SER A 164 25.35 -44.93 -38.91
C SER A 164 25.78 -45.73 -40.16
N LYS A 165 25.22 -45.35 -41.32
CA LYS A 165 25.96 -45.33 -42.60
C LYS A 165 25.69 -44.03 -43.37
N THR A 166 26.79 -43.44 -43.79
CA THR A 166 26.99 -42.42 -44.81
C THR A 166 26.51 -42.88 -46.19
N ASN A 167 25.89 -41.97 -46.93
CA ASN A 167 26.31 -41.53 -48.28
C ASN A 167 25.57 -40.24 -48.62
#